data_AF-A0A3C1SAZ6-F1
#
_entry.id   AF-A0A3C1SAZ6-F1
#
_cell.length_a   1.000
_cell.length_b   1.000
_cell.length_c   1.000
_cell.angle_alpha   90.00
_cell.angle_beta   90.00
_cell.angle_gamma   90.00
#
_symmetry.space_group_name_H-M   'P 1'
#
loop_
_entity.id
_entity.type
_entity.pdbx_description
1 polymer ?
#
loop_
_entity_poly.entity_id
_entity_poly.type
_entity_poly.pdbx_seq_one_letter_code
_entity_poly.pdbx_strand_id
1 'polypeptide(L)'
;MVCGSLYLRKLVRDSESVAVYLKAERCAKGVPEAIQAKLEGIAKDTEFLKHLIYAGALDICIDGLNEVSPDTRAKVSEFAESNFKGNIIMATQPIEWEPPSIAKTYILKPLRDDQIEAFLISREKTFSQDAKVRGQAYQQACKDYLATALCQTQCGEETETARRMLSNPMDLSIVGQMIGHGQSPNVFRLYEQQFRMMSAKYEREHLRAFPIAAFSERVYQQRLSDNTEVPYQDFAKEAECLEDFKMALRRQSQNKETWHFRHDKIMEYFIALTFENNENRLIDNISDPRFRGVYFMLATLMPDDAAMSLREELIQYAARTKDHTVSDTFVQLMRSRKQGNP
;
A
#
# COMPACT_ATOMS: atom_id res chain seq x y z
N MET A 1 -13.09 -3.91 -9.39
CA MET A 1 -11.93 -3.01 -9.45
C MET A 1 -10.90 -3.53 -8.49
N VAL A 2 -9.67 -3.77 -8.95
CA VAL A 2 -8.78 -4.69 -8.25
C VAL A 2 -7.32 -4.23 -8.38
N CYS A 3 -6.62 -4.01 -7.27
CA CYS A 3 -5.16 -3.89 -7.27
C CYS A 3 -4.52 -5.28 -7.51
N GLY A 4 -3.23 -5.35 -7.85
CA GLY A 4 -2.55 -6.62 -8.18
C GLY A 4 -2.80 -7.73 -7.14
N SER A 5 -2.63 -7.43 -5.86
CA SER A 5 -2.85 -8.38 -4.76
C SER A 5 -4.29 -8.86 -4.65
N LEU A 6 -5.28 -7.96 -4.78
CA LEU A 6 -6.69 -8.35 -4.76
C LEU A 6 -7.06 -9.17 -6.02
N TYR A 7 -6.36 -8.95 -7.14
CA TYR A 7 -6.61 -9.64 -8.40
C TYR A 7 -6.12 -11.07 -8.30
N LEU A 8 -4.92 -11.28 -7.77
CA LEU A 8 -4.41 -12.62 -7.47
C LEU A 8 -5.32 -13.36 -6.49
N ARG A 9 -5.77 -12.71 -5.42
CA ARG A 9 -6.70 -13.35 -4.46
C ARG A 9 -8.03 -13.73 -5.11
N LYS A 10 -8.57 -12.85 -5.96
CA LYS A 10 -9.78 -13.16 -6.72
C LYS A 10 -9.55 -14.33 -7.67
N LEU A 11 -8.43 -14.34 -8.39
CA LEU A 11 -8.06 -15.40 -9.32
C LEU A 11 -7.94 -16.75 -8.61
N VAL A 12 -7.25 -16.80 -7.48
CA VAL A 12 -7.11 -18.02 -6.66
C VAL A 12 -8.46 -18.49 -6.12
N ARG A 13 -9.32 -17.57 -5.67
CA ARG A 13 -10.66 -17.92 -5.16
C ARG A 13 -11.59 -18.43 -6.25
N ASP A 14 -11.50 -17.84 -7.45
CA ASP A 14 -12.37 -18.16 -8.58
C ASP A 14 -11.76 -19.28 -9.46
N SER A 15 -10.64 -19.90 -9.04
CA SER A 15 -9.92 -20.95 -9.78
C SER A 15 -10.64 -22.30 -9.68
N GLU A 16 -10.75 -23.01 -10.81
CA GLU A 16 -11.26 -24.40 -10.86
C GLU A 16 -10.17 -25.43 -10.51
N SER A 17 -8.91 -25.08 -10.76
CA SER A 17 -7.72 -25.84 -10.38
C SER A 17 -7.28 -25.55 -8.94
N VAL A 18 -6.50 -26.46 -8.36
CA VAL A 18 -5.88 -26.22 -7.05
C VAL A 18 -4.86 -25.09 -7.19
N ALA A 19 -5.13 -23.96 -6.54
CA ALA A 19 -4.30 -22.77 -6.61
C ALA A 19 -3.74 -22.38 -5.24
N VAL A 20 -2.48 -21.94 -5.21
CA VAL A 20 -1.80 -21.50 -3.99
C VAL A 20 -1.43 -20.03 -4.12
N TYR A 21 -1.90 -19.21 -3.18
CA TYR A 21 -1.47 -17.82 -3.02
C TYR A 21 -0.32 -17.71 -2.02
N LEU A 22 0.78 -17.05 -2.37
CA LEU A 22 1.95 -16.83 -1.53
C LEU A 22 2.31 -15.34 -1.48
N LYS A 23 2.71 -14.85 -0.30
CA LYS A 23 3.47 -13.60 -0.20
C LYS A 23 4.93 -13.90 -0.50
N ALA A 24 5.57 -13.07 -1.32
CA ALA A 24 6.98 -13.22 -1.68
C ALA A 24 7.89 -13.28 -0.45
N GLU A 25 7.58 -12.52 0.62
CA GLU A 25 8.29 -12.52 1.91
C GLU A 25 8.46 -13.93 2.50
N ARG A 26 7.49 -14.82 2.26
CA ARG A 26 7.52 -16.21 2.76
C ARG A 26 8.41 -17.14 1.92
N CYS A 27 8.87 -16.68 0.76
CA CYS A 27 9.65 -17.46 -0.20
C CYS A 27 11.17 -17.33 0.03
N ALA A 28 11.63 -16.70 1.12
CA ALA A 28 13.06 -16.54 1.41
C ALA A 28 13.84 -17.87 1.48
N LYS A 29 13.17 -18.95 1.91
CA LYS A 29 13.72 -20.32 1.94
C LYS A 29 13.46 -21.12 0.66
N GLY A 30 12.73 -20.54 -0.30
CA GLY A 30 12.25 -21.19 -1.52
C GLY A 30 10.72 -21.24 -1.61
N VAL A 31 10.22 -21.36 -2.84
CA VAL A 31 8.77 -21.45 -3.12
C VAL A 31 8.17 -22.77 -2.62
N PRO A 32 8.79 -23.95 -2.84
CA PRO A 32 8.26 -25.21 -2.30
C PRO A 32 8.11 -25.19 -0.77
N GLU A 33 9.08 -24.65 -0.05
CA GLU A 33 9.08 -24.51 1.41
C GLU A 33 7.94 -23.59 1.88
N ALA A 34 7.67 -22.52 1.14
CA ALA A 34 6.57 -21.60 1.43
C ALA A 34 5.19 -22.26 1.22
N ILE A 35 5.06 -23.13 0.23
CA ILE A 35 3.85 -23.94 0.00
C ILE A 35 3.71 -24.98 1.12
N GLN A 36 4.78 -25.72 1.42
CA GLN A 36 4.81 -26.76 2.45
C GLN A 36 4.41 -26.22 3.83
N ALA A 37 4.84 -24.99 4.17
CA ALA A 37 4.48 -24.34 5.42
C ALA A 37 2.98 -24.05 5.58
N LYS A 38 2.20 -24.12 4.48
CA LYS A 38 0.73 -23.97 4.49
C LYS A 38 -0.04 -25.29 4.57
N LEU A 39 0.66 -26.42 4.42
CA LEU A 39 0.04 -27.74 4.34
C LEU A 39 0.17 -28.50 5.66
N GLU A 40 -0.82 -29.37 5.92
CA GLU A 40 -0.86 -30.25 7.08
C GLU A 40 -0.98 -31.72 6.63
N GLY A 41 -0.58 -32.66 7.49
CA GLY A 41 -0.67 -34.09 7.19
C GLY A 41 0.21 -34.55 6.02
N ILE A 42 -0.29 -35.51 5.22
CA ILE A 42 0.44 -36.13 4.09
C ILE A 42 0.79 -35.10 3.00
N ALA A 43 -0.03 -34.05 2.84
CA ALA A 43 0.25 -32.97 1.89
C ALA A 43 1.52 -32.18 2.22
N LYS A 44 2.04 -32.29 3.46
CA LYS A 44 3.31 -31.69 3.87
C LYS A 44 4.54 -32.51 3.46
N ASP A 45 4.38 -33.73 2.96
CA ASP A 45 5.51 -34.54 2.50
C ASP A 45 6.24 -33.86 1.33
N THR A 46 7.56 -33.71 1.46
CA THR A 46 8.39 -32.93 0.52
C THR A 46 8.39 -33.54 -0.88
N GLU A 47 8.50 -34.86 -0.99
CA GLU A 47 8.59 -35.54 -2.28
C GLU A 47 7.23 -35.59 -2.98
N PHE A 48 6.16 -35.81 -2.22
CA PHE A 48 4.79 -35.70 -2.72
C PHE A 48 4.49 -34.30 -3.27
N LEU A 49 4.82 -33.25 -2.51
CA LEU A 49 4.60 -31.87 -2.94
C LEU A 49 5.41 -31.52 -4.20
N LYS A 50 6.68 -31.93 -4.26
CA LYS A 50 7.50 -31.75 -5.47
C LYS A 50 6.85 -32.40 -6.68
N HIS A 51 6.39 -33.65 -6.57
CA HIS A 51 5.72 -34.33 -7.68
C HIS A 51 4.45 -33.59 -8.13
N LEU A 52 3.63 -33.08 -7.20
CA LEU A 52 2.45 -32.29 -7.55
C LEU A 52 2.80 -31.00 -8.30
N ILE A 53 3.82 -30.29 -7.81
CA ILE A 53 4.34 -29.07 -8.44
C ILE A 53 4.83 -29.41 -9.86
N TYR A 54 5.79 -30.32 -10.01
CA TYR A 54 6.35 -30.64 -11.33
C TYR A 54 5.35 -31.25 -12.32
N ALA A 55 4.31 -31.93 -11.83
CA ALA A 55 3.22 -32.42 -12.66
C ALA A 55 2.31 -31.30 -13.20
N GLY A 56 2.43 -30.07 -12.69
CA GLY A 56 1.56 -28.95 -13.05
C GLY A 56 0.17 -29.04 -12.41
N ALA A 57 0.03 -29.78 -11.31
CA ALA A 57 -1.25 -29.94 -10.62
C ALA A 57 -1.65 -28.72 -9.77
N LEU A 58 -0.76 -27.72 -9.67
CA LEU A 58 -0.92 -26.54 -8.85
C LEU A 58 -0.68 -25.28 -9.67
N ASP A 59 -1.61 -24.32 -9.58
CA ASP A 59 -1.37 -22.95 -10.02
C ASP A 59 -0.80 -22.12 -8.86
N ILE A 60 0.24 -21.33 -9.11
CA ILE A 60 0.97 -20.61 -8.07
C ILE A 60 0.87 -19.12 -8.31
N CYS A 61 0.34 -18.38 -7.33
CA CYS A 61 0.28 -16.93 -7.34
C CYS A 61 1.25 -16.38 -6.27
N ILE A 62 2.24 -15.59 -6.67
CA ILE A 62 3.23 -14.96 -5.78
C ILE A 62 3.03 -13.44 -5.81
N ASP A 63 2.85 -12.83 -4.64
CA ASP A 63 2.50 -11.41 -4.48
C ASP A 63 3.58 -10.65 -3.71
N GLY A 64 3.93 -9.45 -4.16
CA GLY A 64 4.85 -8.54 -3.46
C GLY A 64 6.34 -8.77 -3.72
N LEU A 65 6.75 -9.14 -4.95
CA LEU A 65 8.20 -9.35 -5.24
C LEU A 65 9.06 -8.09 -5.00
N ASN A 66 8.49 -6.90 -5.05
CA ASN A 66 9.18 -5.65 -4.75
C ASN A 66 9.54 -5.46 -3.27
N GLU A 67 8.98 -6.28 -2.38
CA GLU A 67 9.15 -6.18 -0.92
C GLU A 67 10.28 -7.09 -0.40
N VAL A 68 10.90 -7.89 -1.26
CA VAL A 68 11.89 -8.90 -0.85
C VAL A 68 13.30 -8.65 -1.39
N SER A 69 14.29 -9.29 -0.77
CA SER A 69 15.70 -9.16 -1.14
C SER A 69 15.98 -9.67 -2.56
N PRO A 70 17.06 -9.19 -3.22
CA PRO A 70 17.51 -9.73 -4.51
C PRO A 70 17.69 -11.25 -4.51
N ASP A 71 18.22 -11.82 -3.42
CA ASP A 71 18.37 -13.27 -3.24
C ASP A 71 17.03 -14.01 -3.27
N THR A 72 16.01 -13.48 -2.57
CA THR A 72 14.67 -14.09 -2.59
C THR A 72 14.05 -14.00 -3.98
N ARG A 73 14.24 -12.90 -4.70
CA ARG A 73 13.78 -12.76 -6.09
C ARG A 73 14.46 -13.76 -7.01
N ALA A 74 15.78 -13.95 -6.88
CA ALA A 74 16.53 -14.94 -7.65
C ALA A 74 16.01 -16.36 -7.43
N LYS A 75 15.74 -16.76 -6.18
CA LYS A 75 15.13 -18.06 -5.85
C LYS A 75 13.75 -18.25 -6.48
N VAL A 76 12.92 -17.21 -6.47
CA VAL A 76 11.60 -17.25 -7.13
C VAL A 76 11.75 -17.37 -8.65
N SER A 77 12.70 -16.63 -9.24
CA SER A 77 12.98 -16.73 -10.68
C SER A 77 13.48 -18.11 -11.08
N GLU A 78 14.46 -18.65 -10.36
CA GLU A 78 15.00 -20.01 -10.59
C GLU A 78 13.89 -21.07 -10.48
N PHE A 79 13.01 -20.94 -9.49
CA PHE A 79 11.84 -21.81 -9.36
C PHE A 79 10.88 -21.70 -10.57
N ALA A 80 10.67 -20.50 -11.09
CA ALA A 80 9.80 -20.30 -12.25
C ALA A 80 10.42 -20.82 -13.56
N GLU A 81 11.75 -20.84 -13.67
CA GLU A 81 12.48 -21.33 -14.84
C GLU A 81 12.72 -22.84 -14.82
N SER A 82 12.66 -23.47 -13.65
CA SER A 82 12.94 -24.90 -13.49
C SER A 82 11.77 -25.77 -13.99
N ASN A 83 11.73 -26.05 -15.30
CA ASN A 83 10.90 -27.05 -16.01
C ASN A 83 9.57 -27.42 -15.32
N PHE A 84 8.82 -26.42 -14.90
CA PHE A 84 7.54 -26.54 -14.22
C PHE A 84 6.42 -26.56 -15.26
N LYS A 85 5.48 -27.51 -15.14
CA LYS A 85 4.36 -27.66 -16.08
C LYS A 85 3.10 -26.88 -15.67
N GLY A 86 3.08 -26.24 -14.51
CA GLY A 86 1.92 -25.48 -14.03
C GLY A 86 1.99 -24.00 -14.41
N ASN A 87 0.98 -23.23 -13.97
CA ASN A 87 0.96 -21.79 -14.20
C ASN A 87 1.51 -21.04 -12.97
N ILE A 88 2.38 -20.06 -13.21
CA ILE A 88 2.89 -19.16 -12.17
C ILE A 88 2.52 -17.73 -12.55
N ILE A 89 1.83 -17.03 -11.64
CA ILE A 89 1.55 -15.60 -11.76
C ILE A 89 2.28 -14.87 -10.64
N MET A 90 3.12 -13.92 -11.02
CA MET A 90 3.87 -13.07 -10.08
C MET A 90 3.35 -11.63 -10.16
N ALA A 91 3.04 -11.03 -9.02
CA ALA A 91 2.69 -9.61 -8.92
C ALA A 91 3.80 -8.83 -8.21
N THR A 92 4.14 -7.69 -8.79
CA THR A 92 5.17 -6.78 -8.28
C THR A 92 4.83 -5.34 -8.66
N GLN A 93 5.27 -4.39 -7.85
CA GLN A 93 5.39 -3.00 -8.29
C GLN A 93 6.61 -2.86 -9.23
N PRO A 94 6.72 -1.79 -10.04
CA PRO A 94 7.89 -1.54 -10.87
C PRO A 94 9.17 -1.61 -10.05
N ILE A 95 10.06 -2.53 -10.42
CA ILE A 95 11.37 -2.73 -9.80
C ILE A 95 12.39 -3.05 -10.89
N GLU A 96 13.64 -2.68 -10.63
CA GLU A 96 14.77 -3.15 -11.43
C GLU A 96 15.06 -4.60 -11.05
N TRP A 97 14.74 -5.52 -11.96
CA TRP A 97 15.03 -6.94 -11.85
C TRP A 97 14.93 -7.59 -13.22
N GLU A 98 15.56 -8.75 -13.38
CA GLU A 98 15.41 -9.59 -14.55
C GLU A 98 14.30 -10.62 -14.27
N PRO A 99 13.14 -10.51 -14.93
CA PRO A 99 12.10 -11.53 -14.82
C PRO A 99 12.56 -12.84 -15.48
N PRO A 100 11.95 -13.99 -15.13
CA PRO A 100 12.22 -15.25 -15.79
C PRO A 100 12.15 -15.15 -17.31
N SER A 101 13.09 -15.79 -18.00
CA SER A 101 13.25 -15.75 -19.46
C SER A 101 12.00 -16.16 -20.24
N ILE A 102 11.18 -17.05 -19.67
CA ILE A 102 9.92 -17.53 -20.27
C ILE A 102 8.68 -16.69 -19.88
N ALA A 103 8.85 -15.67 -19.04
CA ALA A 103 7.73 -14.90 -18.48
C ALA A 103 7.12 -13.96 -19.53
N LYS A 104 5.78 -13.87 -19.50
CA LYS A 104 5.03 -12.81 -20.19
C LYS A 104 4.70 -11.71 -19.19
N THR A 105 5.07 -10.47 -19.51
CA THR A 105 4.81 -9.31 -18.65
C THR A 105 3.48 -8.66 -19.01
N TYR A 106 2.61 -8.51 -18.03
CA TYR A 106 1.35 -7.78 -18.13
C TYR A 106 1.39 -6.56 -17.22
N ILE A 107 1.04 -5.40 -17.76
CA ILE A 107 1.03 -4.14 -17.02
C ILE A 107 -0.41 -3.76 -16.68
N LEU A 108 -0.71 -3.63 -15.39
CA LEU A 108 -1.99 -3.08 -14.93
C LEU A 108 -2.06 -1.61 -15.31
N LYS A 109 -3.00 -1.26 -16.18
CA LYS A 109 -3.24 0.12 -16.57
C LYS A 109 -3.95 0.88 -15.43
N PRO A 110 -3.69 2.20 -15.30
CA PRO A 110 -4.48 3.07 -14.44
C PRO A 110 -5.97 2.99 -14.78
N LEU A 111 -6.81 3.38 -13.82
CA LEU A 111 -8.24 3.43 -14.04
C LEU A 111 -8.57 4.56 -15.02
N ARG A 112 -9.56 4.31 -15.87
CA ARG A 112 -10.15 5.37 -16.69
C ARG A 112 -11.09 6.24 -15.85
N ASP A 113 -11.36 7.46 -16.32
CA ASP A 113 -12.21 8.42 -15.60
C ASP A 113 -13.62 7.89 -15.34
N ASP A 114 -14.21 7.20 -16.32
CA ASP A 114 -15.52 6.55 -16.15
C ASP A 114 -15.50 5.49 -15.03
N GLN A 115 -14.38 4.78 -14.88
CA GLN A 115 -14.22 3.76 -13.85
C GLN A 115 -13.99 4.40 -12.47
N ILE A 116 -13.23 5.50 -12.42
CA ILE A 116 -12.99 6.28 -11.20
C ILE A 116 -14.33 6.81 -10.67
N GLU A 117 -15.13 7.47 -11.52
CA GLU A 117 -16.44 8.01 -11.16
C GLU A 117 -17.37 6.90 -10.68
N ALA A 118 -17.52 5.82 -11.47
CA ALA A 118 -18.40 4.70 -11.12
C ALA A 118 -18.00 4.05 -9.79
N PHE A 119 -16.69 3.93 -9.53
CA PHE A 119 -16.22 3.39 -8.26
C PHE A 119 -16.51 4.32 -7.09
N LEU A 120 -16.25 5.62 -7.23
CA LEU A 120 -16.47 6.61 -6.19
C LEU A 120 -17.96 6.67 -5.81
N ILE A 121 -18.84 6.71 -6.81
CA ILE A 121 -20.30 6.64 -6.60
C ILE A 121 -20.69 5.32 -5.92
N SER A 122 -20.10 4.19 -6.29
CA SER A 122 -20.42 2.89 -5.68
C SER A 122 -20.10 2.81 -4.19
N ARG A 123 -19.22 3.68 -3.66
CA ARG A 123 -18.81 3.66 -2.24
C ARG A 123 -19.94 4.01 -1.29
N GLU A 124 -20.99 4.70 -1.74
CA GLU A 124 -22.12 5.08 -0.90
C GLU A 124 -22.72 3.88 -0.14
N LYS A 125 -22.72 2.70 -0.77
CA LYS A 125 -23.22 1.44 -0.19
C LYS A 125 -22.47 1.00 1.07
N THR A 126 -21.28 1.53 1.30
CA THR A 126 -20.41 1.19 2.43
C THR A 126 -20.49 2.20 3.57
N PHE A 127 -21.28 3.27 3.42
CA PHE A 127 -21.37 4.33 4.40
C PHE A 127 -22.20 3.93 5.62
N SER A 128 -21.64 4.18 6.80
CA SER A 128 -22.34 4.12 8.09
C SER A 128 -23.45 5.17 8.18
N GLN A 129 -24.44 4.95 9.05
CA GLN A 129 -25.68 5.76 9.12
C GLN A 129 -25.44 7.25 9.34
N ASP A 130 -24.30 7.63 9.91
CA ASP A 130 -23.85 8.99 10.20
C ASP A 130 -23.34 9.78 8.98
N ALA A 131 -23.24 9.16 7.80
CA ALA A 131 -22.88 9.89 6.58
C ALA A 131 -23.89 11.00 6.26
N LYS A 132 -23.38 12.23 6.14
CA LYS A 132 -24.14 13.47 5.96
C LYS A 132 -24.63 13.67 4.54
N VAL A 133 -23.88 13.18 3.56
CA VAL A 133 -24.16 13.36 2.12
C VAL A 133 -24.45 11.99 1.51
N ARG A 134 -25.63 11.83 0.91
CA ARG A 134 -26.15 10.58 0.34
C ARG A 134 -26.97 10.83 -0.93
N GLY A 135 -27.28 9.76 -1.66
CA GLY A 135 -28.11 9.74 -2.84
C GLY A 135 -27.58 10.66 -3.95
N GLN A 136 -28.49 11.42 -4.58
CA GLN A 136 -28.13 12.34 -5.65
C GLN A 136 -27.13 13.42 -5.21
N ALA A 137 -27.22 13.90 -3.96
CA ALA A 137 -26.28 14.89 -3.44
C ALA A 137 -24.85 14.33 -3.37
N TYR A 138 -24.69 13.06 -2.97
CA TYR A 138 -23.39 12.39 -2.95
C TYR A 138 -22.85 12.18 -4.37
N GLN A 139 -23.70 11.74 -5.30
CA GLN A 139 -23.32 11.56 -6.70
C GLN A 139 -22.85 12.87 -7.33
N GLN A 140 -23.56 13.98 -7.07
CA GLN A 140 -23.16 15.29 -7.57
C GLN A 140 -21.85 15.74 -6.96
N ALA A 141 -21.68 15.61 -5.64
CA ALA A 141 -20.43 15.95 -4.95
C ALA A 141 -19.23 15.14 -5.47
N CYS A 142 -19.43 13.86 -5.84
CA CYS A 142 -18.41 13.04 -6.49
C CYS A 142 -18.00 13.61 -7.86
N LYS A 143 -18.97 14.01 -8.67
CA LYS A 143 -18.72 14.60 -10.00
C LYS A 143 -18.01 15.94 -9.89
N ASP A 144 -18.46 16.81 -8.99
CA ASP A 144 -17.87 18.12 -8.76
C ASP A 144 -16.42 18.01 -8.26
N TYR A 145 -16.18 17.04 -7.36
CA TYR A 145 -14.83 16.71 -6.90
C TYR A 145 -13.94 16.25 -8.05
N LEU A 146 -14.40 15.31 -8.88
CA LEU A 146 -13.61 14.81 -10.01
C LEU A 146 -13.38 15.88 -11.07
N ALA A 147 -14.35 16.74 -11.35
CA ALA A 147 -14.18 17.87 -12.25
C ALA A 147 -13.10 18.83 -11.75
N THR A 148 -13.07 19.12 -10.44
CA THR A 148 -12.02 19.95 -9.85
C THR A 148 -10.66 19.24 -9.89
N ALA A 149 -10.60 17.99 -9.43
CA ALA A 149 -9.36 17.23 -9.29
C ALA A 149 -8.73 16.79 -10.61
N LEU A 150 -9.53 16.62 -11.68
CA LEU A 150 -9.08 16.12 -12.99
C LEU A 150 -9.16 17.14 -14.13
N CYS A 151 -9.86 18.28 -13.98
CA CYS A 151 -9.98 19.28 -15.06
C CYS A 151 -9.50 20.70 -14.70
N GLN A 152 -9.38 21.10 -13.42
CA GLN A 152 -9.07 22.49 -13.07
C GLN A 152 -7.59 22.80 -12.79
N THR A 153 -6.69 21.81 -12.81
CA THR A 153 -5.24 22.06 -12.73
C THR A 153 -4.70 22.42 -14.12
N GLN A 154 -4.34 23.68 -14.33
CA GLN A 154 -3.81 24.23 -15.60
C GLN A 154 -2.41 23.68 -15.98
N CYS A 155 -1.91 22.64 -15.30
CA CYS A 155 -0.63 22.00 -15.58
C CYS A 155 -0.80 20.49 -15.76
N GLY A 156 -0.41 19.98 -16.94
CA GLY A 156 -0.61 18.58 -17.30
C GLY A 156 0.03 17.57 -16.33
N GLU A 157 1.12 17.93 -15.64
CA GLU A 157 1.81 17.04 -14.67
C GLU A 157 1.00 16.82 -13.38
N GLU A 158 0.30 17.84 -12.87
CA GLU A 158 -0.53 17.71 -11.67
C GLU A 158 -1.76 16.85 -11.93
N THR A 159 -2.43 17.10 -13.05
CA THR A 159 -3.61 16.32 -13.45
C THR A 159 -3.24 14.85 -13.63
N GLU A 160 -2.06 14.55 -14.20
CA GLU A 160 -1.56 13.18 -14.28
C GLU A 160 -1.27 12.58 -12.90
N THR A 161 -0.69 13.34 -11.98
CA THR A 161 -0.37 12.85 -10.64
C THR A 161 -1.64 12.58 -9.83
N ALA A 162 -2.59 13.52 -9.84
CA ALA A 162 -3.90 13.38 -9.25
C ALA A 162 -4.63 12.16 -9.83
N ARG A 163 -4.60 11.98 -11.16
CA ARG A 163 -5.15 10.81 -11.84
C ARG A 163 -4.47 9.51 -11.42
N ARG A 164 -3.15 9.47 -11.24
CA ARG A 164 -2.42 8.29 -10.74
C ARG A 164 -2.85 7.95 -9.31
N MET A 165 -2.96 8.95 -8.42
CA MET A 165 -3.44 8.75 -7.05
C MET A 165 -4.90 8.28 -7.02
N LEU A 166 -5.78 8.94 -7.78
CA LEU A 166 -7.19 8.57 -7.91
C LEU A 166 -7.42 7.27 -8.70
N SER A 167 -6.40 6.75 -9.38
CA SER A 167 -6.47 5.40 -9.96
C SER A 167 -6.32 4.29 -8.92
N ASN A 168 -5.93 4.63 -7.68
CA ASN A 168 -5.87 3.68 -6.59
C ASN A 168 -7.25 3.52 -5.92
N PRO A 169 -7.87 2.32 -5.96
CA PRO A 169 -9.18 2.09 -5.35
C PRO A 169 -9.22 2.35 -3.83
N MET A 170 -8.08 2.24 -3.14
CA MET A 170 -7.98 2.54 -1.72
C MET A 170 -8.09 4.04 -1.46
N ASP A 171 -7.29 4.84 -2.18
CA ASP A 171 -7.34 6.31 -2.11
C ASP A 171 -8.75 6.81 -2.46
N LEU A 172 -9.38 6.25 -3.51
CA LEU A 172 -10.79 6.54 -3.85
C LEU A 172 -11.80 6.17 -2.76
N SER A 173 -11.53 5.12 -1.99
CA SER A 173 -12.43 4.74 -0.89
C SER A 173 -12.39 5.77 0.24
N ILE A 174 -11.21 6.34 0.52
CA ILE A 174 -11.05 7.41 1.52
C ILE A 174 -11.72 8.69 1.01
N VAL A 175 -11.47 9.06 -0.26
CA VAL A 175 -12.14 10.22 -0.91
C VAL A 175 -13.65 10.09 -0.81
N GLY A 176 -14.21 8.93 -1.16
CA GLY A 176 -15.65 8.68 -1.06
C GLY A 176 -16.16 8.86 0.37
N GLN A 177 -15.48 8.28 1.36
CA GLN A 177 -15.85 8.46 2.76
C GLN A 177 -15.82 9.93 3.19
N MET A 178 -14.79 10.69 2.81
CA MET A 178 -14.69 12.12 3.12
C MET A 178 -15.84 12.93 2.50
N ILE A 179 -16.16 12.71 1.23
CA ILE A 179 -17.31 13.35 0.56
C ILE A 179 -18.61 12.98 1.28
N GLY A 180 -18.79 11.71 1.66
CA GLY A 180 -19.95 11.26 2.44
C GLY A 180 -20.09 11.95 3.80
N HIS A 181 -18.99 12.38 4.41
CA HIS A 181 -18.96 13.17 5.65
C HIS A 181 -19.05 14.69 5.40
N GLY A 182 -19.29 15.12 4.16
CA GLY A 182 -19.38 16.52 3.76
C GLY A 182 -18.03 17.26 3.83
N GLN A 183 -16.93 16.53 3.66
CA GLN A 183 -15.59 17.12 3.58
C GLN A 183 -15.18 17.39 2.13
N SER A 184 -14.20 18.26 1.95
CA SER A 184 -13.54 18.53 0.66
C SER A 184 -12.19 17.81 0.62
N PRO A 185 -12.09 16.64 -0.04
CA PRO A 185 -10.84 15.87 -0.05
C PRO A 185 -9.75 16.60 -0.84
N ASN A 186 -8.52 16.56 -0.34
CA ASN A 186 -7.33 16.95 -1.06
C ASN A 186 -6.51 15.68 -1.33
N VAL A 187 -6.36 15.30 -2.60
CA VAL A 187 -5.70 14.05 -2.99
C VAL A 187 -4.24 13.98 -2.50
N PHE A 188 -3.56 15.13 -2.39
CA PHE A 188 -2.17 15.22 -1.93
C PHE A 188 -2.03 15.22 -0.40
N ARG A 189 -3.11 15.47 0.35
CA ARG A 189 -3.12 15.47 1.82
C ARG A 189 -4.14 14.50 2.41
N LEU A 190 -4.48 13.46 1.64
CA LEU A 190 -5.58 12.54 1.93
C LEU A 190 -5.42 11.82 3.28
N TYR A 191 -4.24 11.28 3.55
CA TYR A 191 -3.96 10.53 4.79
C TYR A 191 -3.93 11.43 6.01
N GLU A 192 -3.35 12.62 5.88
CA GLU A 192 -3.36 13.64 6.95
C GLU A 192 -4.79 14.09 7.26
N GLN A 193 -5.61 14.38 6.23
CA GLN A 193 -7.02 14.74 6.41
C GLN A 193 -7.80 13.61 7.07
N GLN A 194 -7.60 12.35 6.65
CA GLN A 194 -8.26 11.19 7.25
C GLN A 194 -7.88 11.06 8.72
N PHE A 195 -6.59 11.19 9.03
CA PHE A 195 -6.09 11.14 10.40
C PHE A 195 -6.68 12.28 11.25
N ARG A 196 -6.75 13.52 10.75
CA ARG A 196 -7.35 14.65 11.48
C ARG A 196 -8.81 14.42 11.84
N MET A 197 -9.59 13.85 10.91
CA MET A 197 -10.98 13.46 11.19
C MET A 197 -11.06 12.39 12.28
N MET A 198 -10.17 11.40 12.21
CA MET A 198 -10.08 10.33 13.19
C MET A 198 -9.69 10.85 14.57
N SER A 199 -8.61 11.63 14.66
CA SER A 199 -8.11 12.19 15.91
C SER A 199 -9.14 13.10 16.57
N ALA A 200 -9.92 13.87 15.80
CA ALA A 200 -10.99 14.71 16.32
C ALA A 200 -12.20 13.90 16.84
N LYS A 201 -12.51 12.73 16.26
CA LYS A 201 -13.51 11.80 16.85
C LYS A 201 -12.94 11.17 18.12
N TYR A 202 -11.71 10.68 18.07
CA TYR A 202 -11.01 10.07 19.20
C TYR A 202 -10.99 11.00 20.44
N GLU A 203 -10.63 12.27 20.24
CA GLU A 203 -10.56 13.25 21.32
C GLU A 203 -11.93 13.52 21.96
N ARG A 204 -13.00 13.58 21.15
CA ARG A 204 -14.37 13.76 21.65
C ARG A 204 -14.86 12.55 22.44
N GLU A 205 -14.50 11.33 22.03
CA GLU A 205 -14.98 10.09 22.67
C GLU A 205 -14.18 9.69 23.90
N HIS A 206 -12.87 9.95 23.90
CA HIS A 206 -11.97 9.53 24.97
C HIS A 206 -11.51 10.68 25.87
N LEU A 207 -11.92 11.92 25.59
CA LEU A 207 -11.56 13.13 26.34
C LEU A 207 -10.05 13.33 26.48
N ARG A 208 -9.28 12.82 25.51
CA ARG A 208 -7.82 12.93 25.46
C ARG A 208 -7.36 12.95 23.99
N ALA A 209 -6.29 13.68 23.71
CA ALA A 209 -5.69 13.67 22.39
C ALA A 209 -5.15 12.28 22.02
N PHE A 210 -5.17 11.94 20.73
CA PHE A 210 -4.52 10.74 20.21
C PHE A 210 -3.01 10.83 20.49
N PRO A 211 -2.36 9.82 21.10
CA PRO A 211 -0.95 9.87 21.49
C PRO A 211 -0.01 9.66 20.28
N ILE A 212 -0.09 10.56 19.30
CA ILE A 212 0.48 10.39 17.96
C ILE A 212 1.99 10.17 17.99
N ALA A 213 2.72 10.88 18.84
CA ALA A 213 4.18 10.76 18.92
C ALA A 213 4.60 9.37 19.41
N ALA A 214 4.03 8.91 20.52
CA ALA A 214 4.32 7.60 21.09
C ALA A 214 3.86 6.45 20.18
N PHE A 215 2.68 6.60 19.57
CA PHE A 215 2.15 5.62 18.63
C PHE A 215 3.05 5.51 17.38
N SER A 216 3.41 6.63 16.78
CA SER A 216 4.25 6.67 15.58
C SER A 216 5.64 6.10 15.83
N GLU A 217 6.24 6.42 17.00
CA GLU A 217 7.50 5.83 17.40
C GLU A 217 7.41 4.31 17.53
N ARG A 218 6.33 3.80 18.15
CA ARG A 218 6.12 2.36 18.29
C ARG A 218 6.01 1.66 16.93
N VAL A 219 5.30 2.28 15.99
CA VAL A 219 5.16 1.78 14.60
C VAL A 219 6.52 1.76 13.89
N TYR A 220 7.32 2.82 14.03
CA TYR A 220 8.69 2.87 13.48
C TYR A 220 9.56 1.73 14.02
N GLN A 221 9.57 1.51 15.33
CA GLN A 221 10.34 0.43 15.97
C GLN A 221 9.87 -0.97 15.51
N GLN A 222 8.56 -1.16 15.32
CA GLN A 222 8.04 -2.42 14.76
C GLN A 222 8.53 -2.63 13.33
N ARG A 223 8.52 -1.58 12.49
CA ARG A 223 8.98 -1.66 11.10
C ARG A 223 10.47 -2.03 10.99
N LEU A 224 11.32 -1.55 11.90
CA LEU A 224 12.74 -1.97 11.98
C LEU A 224 12.91 -3.48 12.21
N SER A 225 11.93 -4.13 12.83
CA SER A 225 11.87 -5.59 13.02
C SER A 225 10.98 -6.32 11.99
N ASP A 226 10.58 -5.63 10.92
CA ASP A 226 9.67 -6.12 9.87
C ASP A 226 8.27 -6.54 10.38
N ASN A 227 7.86 -5.97 11.51
CA ASN A 227 6.51 -6.14 12.04
C ASN A 227 5.60 -5.01 11.52
N THR A 228 4.51 -5.38 10.86
CA THR A 228 3.51 -4.46 10.27
C THR A 228 2.19 -4.42 11.05
N GLU A 229 2.12 -5.04 12.23
CA GLU A 229 0.95 -5.01 13.09
C GLU A 229 0.78 -3.62 13.73
N VAL A 230 -0.47 -3.18 13.86
CA VAL A 230 -0.81 -2.03 14.69
C VAL A 230 -0.46 -2.38 16.14
N PRO A 231 0.20 -1.50 16.92
CA PRO A 231 0.68 -1.80 18.26
C PRO A 231 -0.45 -1.89 19.31
N TYR A 232 -1.27 -2.92 19.23
CA TYR A 232 -2.50 -3.06 20.02
C TYR A 232 -2.24 -3.16 21.54
N GLN A 233 -1.15 -3.82 21.96
CA GLN A 233 -0.85 -4.04 23.39
C GLN A 233 -0.78 -2.73 24.20
N ASP A 234 -0.19 -1.70 23.59
CA ASP A 234 0.03 -0.41 24.24
C ASP A 234 -1.04 0.64 23.82
N PHE A 235 -1.77 0.37 22.73
CA PHE A 235 -2.64 1.33 22.05
C PHE A 235 -3.99 0.74 21.60
N ALA A 236 -4.65 -0.03 22.48
CA ALA A 236 -5.89 -0.72 22.15
C ALA A 236 -7.01 0.23 21.68
N LYS A 237 -7.24 1.34 22.40
CA LYS A 237 -8.28 2.32 22.05
C LYS A 237 -8.00 3.01 20.72
N GLU A 238 -6.72 3.32 20.46
CA GLU A 238 -6.26 3.91 19.22
C GLU A 238 -6.45 2.93 18.05
N ALA A 239 -6.15 1.64 18.25
CA ALA A 239 -6.35 0.61 17.24
C ALA A 239 -7.84 0.40 16.90
N GLU A 240 -8.72 0.42 17.89
CA GLU A 240 -10.19 0.39 17.70
C GLU A 240 -10.66 1.62 16.91
N CYS A 241 -10.19 2.82 17.27
CA CYS A 241 -10.54 4.04 16.54
C CYS A 241 -10.02 4.04 15.09
N LEU A 242 -8.83 3.48 14.85
CA LEU A 242 -8.31 3.27 13.50
C LEU A 242 -9.17 2.27 12.71
N GLU A 243 -9.71 1.23 13.33
CA GLU A 243 -10.63 0.27 12.70
C GLU A 243 -11.95 0.93 12.28
N ASP A 244 -12.50 1.81 13.13
CA ASP A 244 -13.70 2.61 12.85
C ASP A 244 -13.53 3.48 11.60
N PHE A 245 -12.39 4.16 11.48
CA PHE A 245 -12.05 4.98 10.30
C PHE A 245 -11.52 4.18 9.11
N LYS A 246 -11.59 2.85 9.19
CA LYS A 246 -11.12 1.92 8.15
C LYS A 246 -9.65 2.13 7.79
N MET A 247 -8.86 2.54 8.77
CA MET A 247 -7.40 2.67 8.71
C MET A 247 -6.69 1.39 9.17
N ALA A 248 -7.32 0.64 10.06
CA ALA A 248 -6.87 -0.69 10.50
C ALA A 248 -7.90 -1.78 10.14
N LEU A 249 -7.43 -3.02 10.11
CA LEU A 249 -8.24 -4.23 9.96
C LEU A 249 -7.91 -5.18 11.10
N ARG A 250 -8.95 -5.64 11.79
CA ARG A 250 -8.85 -6.74 12.74
C ARG A 250 -8.82 -8.07 12.00
N ARG A 251 -7.89 -8.96 12.39
CA ARG A 251 -7.74 -10.32 11.88
C ARG A 251 -7.73 -11.29 13.04
N GLN A 252 -8.52 -12.35 12.90
CA GLN A 252 -8.54 -13.46 13.84
C GLN A 252 -7.84 -14.66 13.21
N SER A 253 -6.82 -15.19 13.88
CA SER A 253 -6.09 -16.40 13.46
C SER A 253 -5.78 -17.25 14.68
N GLN A 254 -6.17 -18.53 14.66
CA GLN A 254 -5.83 -19.52 15.70
C GLN A 254 -6.01 -18.97 17.14
N ASN A 255 -7.17 -18.36 17.43
CA ASN A 255 -7.52 -17.74 18.72
C ASN A 255 -6.73 -16.49 19.13
N LYS A 256 -5.94 -15.89 18.23
CA LYS A 256 -5.30 -14.59 18.43
C LYS A 256 -5.97 -13.53 17.56
N GLU A 257 -6.40 -12.43 18.16
CA GLU A 257 -6.78 -11.22 17.44
C GLU A 257 -5.54 -10.34 17.22
N THR A 258 -5.39 -9.86 15.99
CA THR A 258 -4.30 -8.96 15.59
C THR A 258 -4.87 -7.84 14.75
N TRP A 259 -4.32 -6.63 14.90
CA TRP A 259 -4.70 -5.47 14.10
C TRP A 259 -3.58 -5.18 13.10
N HIS A 260 -3.96 -4.95 11.86
CA HIS A 260 -3.05 -4.65 10.76
C HIS A 260 -3.46 -3.35 10.13
N PHE A 261 -2.50 -2.52 9.72
CA PHE A 261 -2.81 -1.38 8.88
C PHE A 261 -3.51 -1.88 7.61
N ARG A 262 -4.56 -1.18 7.20
CA ARG A 262 -5.32 -1.57 6.00
C ARG A 262 -4.45 -1.46 4.74
N HIS A 263 -3.46 -0.58 4.77
CA HIS A 263 -2.51 -0.33 3.70
C HIS A 263 -1.21 0.25 4.24
N ASP A 264 -0.09 -0.03 3.58
CA ASP A 264 1.24 0.44 3.98
C ASP A 264 1.34 1.96 4.05
N LYS A 265 0.79 2.69 3.06
CA LYS A 265 0.61 4.16 3.11
C LYS A 265 0.10 4.72 4.45
N ILE A 266 -0.76 4.00 5.19
CA ILE A 266 -1.24 4.45 6.50
C ILE A 266 -0.14 4.29 7.56
N MET A 267 0.56 3.16 7.55
CA MET A 267 1.73 2.93 8.39
C MET A 267 2.84 3.94 8.07
N GLU A 268 3.11 4.16 6.78
CA GLU A 268 4.10 5.12 6.26
C GLU A 268 3.78 6.54 6.69
N TYR A 269 2.50 6.93 6.73
CA TYR A 269 2.08 8.22 7.28
C TYR A 269 2.53 8.37 8.73
N PHE A 270 2.27 7.39 9.59
CA PHE A 270 2.73 7.44 10.99
C PHE A 270 4.26 7.46 11.09
N ILE A 271 4.96 6.64 10.31
CA ILE A 271 6.42 6.60 10.33
C ILE A 271 7.02 7.94 9.87
N ALA A 272 6.45 8.57 8.83
CA ALA A 272 6.90 9.85 8.30
C ALA A 272 6.90 10.95 9.36
N LEU A 273 5.91 10.97 10.26
CA LEU A 273 5.84 11.92 11.38
C LEU A 273 7.04 11.80 12.34
N THR A 274 7.69 10.63 12.40
CA THR A 274 8.88 10.43 13.21
C THR A 274 10.17 10.93 12.55
N PHE A 275 10.13 11.18 11.24
CA PHE A 275 11.28 11.64 10.45
C PHE A 275 11.36 13.17 10.41
N GLU A 276 10.21 13.87 10.51
CA GLU A 276 10.13 15.34 10.40
C GLU A 276 11.07 16.10 11.36
N ASN A 277 11.44 15.51 12.50
CA ASN A 277 12.31 16.14 13.50
C ASN A 277 13.60 15.35 13.78
N ASN A 278 14.00 14.43 12.90
CA ASN A 278 15.16 13.57 13.14
C ASN A 278 15.96 13.32 11.86
N GLU A 279 16.90 14.22 11.57
CA GLU A 279 17.79 14.15 10.39
C GLU A 279 18.57 12.83 10.31
N ASN A 280 19.00 12.28 11.45
CA ASN A 280 19.71 11.00 11.45
C ASN A 280 18.82 9.86 10.92
N ARG A 281 17.53 9.84 11.24
CA ARG A 281 16.60 8.83 10.70
C ARG A 281 16.40 8.98 9.19
N LEU A 282 16.41 10.20 8.68
CA LEU A 282 16.33 10.45 7.24
C LEU A 282 17.52 9.81 6.53
N ILE A 283 18.73 9.91 7.10
CA ILE A 283 19.96 9.38 6.48
C ILE A 283 20.08 7.87 6.67
N ASP A 284 19.85 7.37 7.89
CA ASP A 284 20.06 5.96 8.25
C ASP A 284 19.15 5.00 7.47
N ASN A 285 17.97 5.47 7.05
CA ASN A 285 16.95 4.63 6.42
C ASN A 285 16.86 4.77 4.89
N ILE A 286 17.69 5.61 4.23
CA ILE A 286 17.58 5.85 2.77
C ILE A 286 17.73 4.54 1.98
N SER A 287 18.69 3.71 2.41
CA SER A 287 19.03 2.46 1.75
C SER A 287 18.08 1.30 2.08
N ASP A 288 17.20 1.47 3.07
CA ASP A 288 16.35 0.40 3.56
C ASP A 288 15.05 0.33 2.75
N PRO A 289 14.82 -0.76 1.98
CA PRO A 289 13.63 -0.90 1.16
C PRO A 289 12.31 -0.76 1.93
N ARG A 290 12.31 -1.07 3.23
CA ARG A 290 11.12 -1.02 4.10
C ARG A 290 10.58 0.39 4.30
N PHE A 291 11.41 1.42 4.12
CA PHE A 291 11.08 2.82 4.34
C PHE A 291 10.91 3.64 3.05
N ARG A 292 11.05 3.04 1.85
CA ARG A 292 10.91 3.77 0.57
C ARG A 292 9.61 4.57 0.47
N GLY A 293 8.48 3.97 0.85
CA GLY A 293 7.18 4.66 0.84
C GLY A 293 7.08 5.82 1.84
N VAL A 294 7.88 5.81 2.92
CA VAL A 294 7.98 6.94 3.85
C VAL A 294 8.57 8.17 3.18
N TYR A 295 9.61 8.02 2.35
CA TYR A 295 10.15 9.14 1.58
C TYR A 295 9.11 9.70 0.60
N PHE A 296 8.34 8.84 -0.06
CA PHE A 296 7.26 9.29 -0.95
C PHE A 296 6.17 10.04 -0.19
N MET A 297 5.85 9.59 1.03
CA MET A 297 4.93 10.30 1.92
C MET A 297 5.50 11.67 2.32
N LEU A 298 6.78 11.74 2.70
CA LEU A 298 7.46 12.99 3.08
C LEU A 298 7.45 14.04 1.97
N ALA A 299 7.58 13.64 0.69
CA ALA A 299 7.46 14.56 -0.44
C ALA A 299 6.13 15.35 -0.43
N THR A 300 5.06 14.74 0.10
CA THR A 300 3.74 15.35 0.20
C THR A 300 3.49 16.09 1.52
N LEU A 301 4.12 15.68 2.62
CA LEU A 301 3.86 16.22 3.96
C LEU A 301 4.78 17.37 4.37
N MET A 302 6.08 17.28 4.08
CA MET A 302 7.10 18.19 4.64
C MET A 302 6.94 19.62 4.14
N PRO A 303 7.35 20.68 4.85
CA PRO A 303 7.47 22.02 4.27
C PRO A 303 8.33 22.06 2.99
N ASP A 304 8.08 23.03 2.08
CA ASP A 304 8.71 23.07 0.75
C ASP A 304 10.25 23.19 0.81
N ASP A 305 10.75 23.97 1.77
CA ASP A 305 12.16 24.15 2.06
C ASP A 305 12.81 22.84 2.56
N ALA A 306 12.18 22.18 3.53
CA ALA A 306 12.66 20.91 4.06
C ALA A 306 12.61 19.78 3.01
N ALA A 307 11.57 19.76 2.18
CA ALA A 307 11.46 18.82 1.05
C ALA A 307 12.53 19.09 -0.02
N MET A 308 12.87 20.35 -0.29
CA MET A 308 13.98 20.70 -1.20
C MET A 308 15.33 20.22 -0.67
N SER A 309 15.60 20.40 0.62
CA SER A 309 16.83 19.90 1.25
C SER A 309 16.93 18.38 1.14
N LEU A 310 15.85 17.66 1.50
CA LEU A 310 15.80 16.19 1.39
C LEU A 310 15.96 15.71 -0.06
N ARG A 311 15.40 16.43 -1.04
CA ARG A 311 15.58 16.14 -2.46
C ARG A 311 17.07 16.15 -2.85
N GLU A 312 17.83 17.15 -2.42
CA GLU A 312 19.26 17.23 -2.75
C GLU A 312 20.04 16.08 -2.11
N GLU A 313 19.71 15.70 -0.87
CA GLU A 313 20.31 14.52 -0.21
C GLU A 313 20.02 13.22 -0.97
N LEU A 314 18.77 13.00 -1.39
CA LEU A 314 18.38 11.82 -2.15
C LEU A 314 19.08 11.75 -3.51
N ILE A 315 19.26 12.89 -4.19
CA ILE A 315 20.00 12.97 -5.46
C ILE A 315 21.48 12.65 -5.25
N GLN A 316 22.11 13.19 -4.20
CA GLN A 316 23.49 12.88 -3.87
C GLN A 316 23.69 11.41 -3.51
N TYR A 317 22.76 10.84 -2.73
CA TYR A 317 22.74 9.42 -2.43
C TYR A 317 22.67 8.59 -3.72
N ALA A 318 21.69 8.85 -4.58
CA ALA A 318 21.51 8.14 -5.84
C ALA A 318 22.74 8.26 -6.77
N ALA A 319 23.37 9.43 -6.82
CA ALA A 319 24.60 9.62 -7.60
C ALA A 319 25.77 8.74 -7.09
N ARG A 320 25.86 8.54 -5.77
CA ARG A 320 26.90 7.73 -5.11
C ARG A 320 26.64 6.23 -5.21
N THR A 321 25.39 5.79 -5.03
CA THR A 321 25.02 4.37 -4.95
C THR A 321 24.50 3.79 -6.26
N LYS A 322 24.16 4.65 -7.23
CA LYS A 322 23.41 4.33 -8.46
C LYS A 322 21.99 3.81 -8.21
N ASP A 323 21.47 3.90 -6.98
CA ASP A 323 20.07 3.59 -6.68
C ASP A 323 19.21 4.86 -6.84
N HIS A 324 18.49 4.94 -7.97
CA HIS A 324 17.59 6.04 -8.29
C HIS A 324 16.13 5.80 -7.87
N THR A 325 15.84 4.67 -7.21
CA THR A 325 14.46 4.23 -6.96
C THR A 325 13.66 5.21 -6.10
N VAL A 326 14.31 5.82 -5.11
CA VAL A 326 13.67 6.80 -4.22
C VAL A 326 13.72 8.21 -4.82
N SER A 327 14.86 8.63 -5.37
CA SER A 327 15.07 10.01 -5.83
C SER A 327 14.07 10.43 -6.91
N ASP A 328 13.86 9.57 -7.91
CA ASP A 328 13.10 9.96 -9.10
C ASP A 328 11.62 10.15 -8.78
N THR A 329 11.06 9.21 -8.02
CA THR A 329 9.67 9.27 -7.56
C THR A 329 9.47 10.44 -6.59
N PHE A 330 10.41 10.69 -5.68
CA PHE A 330 10.35 11.81 -4.75
C PHE A 330 10.31 13.17 -5.49
N VAL A 331 11.18 13.35 -6.50
CA VAL A 331 11.22 14.56 -7.32
C VAL A 331 9.92 14.77 -8.10
N GLN A 332 9.35 13.70 -8.66
CA GLN A 332 8.05 13.77 -9.35
C GLN A 332 6.95 14.26 -8.40
N LEU A 333 6.84 13.65 -7.22
CA LEU A 333 5.82 14.01 -6.23
C LEU A 333 5.96 15.46 -5.73
N MET A 334 7.20 15.92 -5.50
CA MET A 334 7.47 17.30 -5.10
C MET A 334 7.06 18.34 -6.15
N ARG A 335 7.32 18.07 -7.43
CA ARG A 335 6.95 19.00 -8.52
C ARG A 335 5.44 19.18 -8.60
N SER A 336 4.69 18.08 -8.47
CA SER A 336 3.23 18.05 -8.49
C SER A 336 2.58 18.76 -7.30
N ARG A 337 3.34 19.12 -6.27
CA ARG A 337 2.84 19.86 -5.11
C ARG A 337 2.97 21.38 -5.26
N LYS A 338 4.11 21.87 -5.78
CA LYS A 338 4.41 23.31 -5.89
C LYS A 338 3.44 24.08 -6.78
N GLN A 339 2.68 23.37 -7.61
CA GLN A 339 1.72 23.94 -8.54
C GLN A 339 0.29 23.99 -7.93
N GLY A 340 0.07 23.37 -6.77
CA GLY A 340 -1.24 23.21 -6.11
C GLY A 340 -1.44 24.06 -4.85
N ASN A 341 -0.52 24.99 -4.56
CA ASN A 341 -0.73 26.05 -3.58
C ASN A 341 -1.11 27.33 -4.34
N PRO A 342 -2.36 27.84 -4.21
CA PRO A 342 -2.75 29.10 -4.85
C PRO A 342 -1.96 30.30 -4.29
#